data_AF-A0A9D4A060-F1
#
_entry.id   AF-A0A9D4A060-F1
#
_cell.length_a   1.000
_cell.length_b   1.000
_cell.length_c   1.000
_cell.angle_alpha   90.00
_cell.angle_beta   90.00
_cell.angle_gamma   90.00
#
_symmetry.space_group_name_H-M   'P 1'
#
loop_
_entity.id
_entity.type
_entity.pdbx_description
1 polymer ?
#
loop_
_entity_poly.entity_id
_entity_poly.type
_entity_poly.pdbx_seq_one_letter_code
_entity_poly.pdbx_strand_id
1 'polypeptide(L)'
;MSTSTNTNTAAVKPSTPPEPTQPPRLIPSLPDDLALNIIARVPRRHHPTLSLVSKSMKSLISSPLLYAARSLLSCAEHFLYISLRLHTSHFMRFYTLYQNPNNPLNPKYSLIPLPPIPSPSLVGSAFAAINHKIYVLGGSIKDIPSPQVWSLDCRTHKWEPAPNMHVSREFAAAGAVDDKIYVIGGCVVDNWARSKNWAEVYDPKTGKWNSVPSPIQIRDKWMHASAVVDGKVYAMADRNGVCYEVKSGNWETVDSDLDNGWRGRACVIDGVLFCYDYLGNIRGYDVKEGTWKELKGLEKGLPRFLCGATMANLGGKLMVVWESKNGGGKETEIRCAEIEVKTNEAGELWGNIEWSDVVLLVPREASIVHCLAVAL
;
A
#
# COMPACT_ATOMS: atom_id res chain seq x y z
N MET A 1 89.80 6.80 22.71
CA MET A 1 89.81 8.07 21.97
C MET A 1 89.70 7.73 20.49
N SER A 2 88.49 7.38 20.04
CA SER A 2 87.47 8.27 19.44
C SER A 2 87.77 8.57 17.97
N THR A 3 87.30 7.66 17.13
CA THR A 3 87.09 7.79 15.68
C THR A 3 85.86 8.65 15.41
N SER A 4 86.00 9.75 14.66
CA SER A 4 84.87 10.58 14.23
C SER A 4 84.44 10.23 12.80
N THR A 5 83.23 9.68 12.69
CA THR A 5 82.53 9.35 11.45
C THR A 5 81.79 10.58 10.90
N ASN A 6 81.95 10.84 9.60
CA ASN A 6 81.17 11.82 8.85
C ASN A 6 79.71 11.35 8.72
N THR A 7 78.76 12.16 9.21
CA THR A 7 77.32 11.95 9.00
C THR A 7 76.85 12.71 7.76
N ASN A 8 76.51 11.96 6.72
CA ASN A 8 75.91 12.47 5.49
C ASN A 8 74.40 12.61 5.74
N THR A 9 73.89 13.84 5.79
CA THR A 9 72.45 14.13 5.97
C THR A 9 71.77 14.17 4.60
N ALA A 10 71.07 13.10 4.25
CA ALA A 10 70.21 13.07 3.07
C ALA A 10 68.91 13.84 3.36
N ALA A 11 68.66 14.89 2.57
CA ALA A 11 67.43 15.68 2.63
C ALA A 11 66.22 14.84 2.19
N VAL A 12 65.26 14.65 3.09
CA VAL A 12 63.97 13.98 2.82
C VAL A 12 63.07 14.95 2.05
N LYS A 13 62.63 14.57 0.85
CA LYS A 13 61.63 15.31 0.08
C LYS A 13 60.28 15.30 0.82
N PRO A 14 59.51 16.41 0.85
CA PRO A 14 58.16 16.41 1.39
C PRO A 14 57.26 15.50 0.55
N SER A 15 56.63 14.53 1.20
CA SER A 15 55.58 13.70 0.61
C SER A 15 54.36 14.55 0.28
N THR A 16 53.91 14.51 -0.97
CA THR A 16 52.64 15.09 -1.42
C THR A 16 51.48 14.50 -0.57
N PRO A 17 50.46 15.31 -0.18
CA PRO A 17 49.27 14.77 0.48
C PRO A 17 48.60 13.73 -0.43
N PRO A 18 48.04 12.63 0.12
CA PRO A 18 47.26 11.71 -0.69
C PRO A 18 46.11 12.47 -1.32
N GLU A 19 45.99 12.34 -2.65
CA GLU A 19 44.88 12.87 -3.43
C GLU A 19 43.57 12.36 -2.81
N PRO A 20 42.54 13.20 -2.62
CA PRO A 20 41.30 12.77 -2.01
C PRO A 20 40.74 11.60 -2.81
N THR A 21 40.67 10.43 -2.19
CA THR A 21 40.15 9.21 -2.81
C THR A 21 38.76 9.50 -3.36
N GLN A 22 38.62 9.53 -4.69
CA GLN A 22 37.32 9.70 -5.33
C GLN A 22 36.37 8.61 -4.78
N PRO A 23 35.12 8.97 -4.46
CA PRO A 23 34.16 8.00 -4.00
C PRO A 23 34.02 6.88 -5.05
N PRO A 24 33.83 5.62 -4.63
CA PRO A 24 33.72 4.49 -5.54
C PRO A 24 32.52 4.69 -6.49
N ARG A 25 32.82 4.79 -7.79
CA ARG A 25 31.83 4.95 -8.88
C ARG A 25 30.83 3.79 -8.91
N LEU A 26 29.60 4.06 -9.35
CA LEU A 26 28.54 3.06 -9.44
C LEU A 26 28.81 2.00 -10.51
N ILE A 27 29.18 2.44 -11.72
CA ILE A 27 29.60 1.60 -12.84
C ILE A 27 30.95 2.11 -13.34
N PRO A 28 31.99 1.25 -13.45
CA PRO A 28 33.27 1.66 -14.00
C PRO A 28 33.13 2.34 -15.36
N SER A 29 33.87 3.43 -15.57
CA SER A 29 33.88 4.21 -16.82
C SER A 29 32.60 4.96 -17.17
N LEU A 30 31.57 4.96 -16.31
CA LEU A 30 30.37 5.80 -16.49
C LEU A 30 30.30 6.93 -15.45
N PRO A 31 29.76 8.09 -15.83
CA PRO A 31 29.20 9.07 -14.90
C PRO A 31 28.08 8.46 -14.03
N ASP A 32 27.99 8.87 -12.77
CA ASP A 32 27.05 8.28 -11.80
C ASP A 32 25.58 8.59 -12.14
N ASP A 33 25.29 9.69 -12.84
CA ASP A 33 23.96 10.04 -13.33
C ASP A 33 23.50 9.11 -14.46
N LEU A 34 24.39 8.75 -15.39
CA LEU A 34 24.11 7.72 -16.41
C LEU A 34 23.99 6.34 -15.78
N ALA A 35 24.85 6.01 -14.82
CA ALA A 35 24.76 4.75 -14.09
C ALA A 35 23.42 4.63 -13.35
N LEU A 36 22.99 5.68 -12.64
CA LEU A 36 21.70 5.75 -11.98
C LEU A 36 20.54 5.51 -12.95
N ASN A 37 20.57 6.16 -14.11
CA ASN A 37 19.56 5.99 -15.16
C ASN A 37 19.48 4.55 -15.67
N ILE A 38 20.63 3.89 -15.87
CA ILE A 38 20.69 2.48 -16.31
C ILE A 38 20.11 1.59 -15.21
N ILE A 39 20.56 1.75 -13.97
CA ILE A 39 20.16 0.93 -12.83
C ILE A 39 18.66 1.12 -12.51
N ALA A 40 18.13 2.33 -12.65
CA ALA A 40 16.71 2.62 -12.47
C ALA A 40 15.82 1.78 -13.39
N ARG A 41 16.26 1.49 -14.61
CA ARG A 41 15.51 0.67 -15.58
C ARG A 41 15.58 -0.84 -15.29
N VAL A 42 16.44 -1.28 -14.37
CA VAL A 42 16.53 -2.69 -14.01
C VAL A 42 15.31 -3.06 -13.16
N PRO A 43 14.54 -4.12 -13.53
CA PRO A 43 13.39 -4.57 -12.76
C PRO A 43 13.74 -4.88 -11.31
N ARG A 44 12.85 -4.52 -10.37
CA ARG A 44 13.09 -4.68 -8.92
C ARG A 44 13.39 -6.11 -8.49
N ARG A 45 12.88 -7.11 -9.20
CA ARG A 45 13.21 -8.53 -8.99
C ARG A 45 14.72 -8.82 -9.03
N HIS A 46 15.51 -8.01 -9.73
CA HIS A 46 16.97 -8.17 -9.82
C HIS A 46 17.73 -7.32 -8.79
N HIS A 47 17.06 -6.43 -8.06
CA HIS A 47 17.71 -5.56 -7.07
C HIS A 47 18.38 -6.34 -5.94
N PRO A 48 17.83 -7.45 -5.40
CA PRO A 48 18.57 -8.27 -4.44
C PRO A 48 19.93 -8.73 -4.97
N THR A 49 19.99 -9.21 -6.22
CA THR A 49 21.23 -9.63 -6.86
C THR A 49 22.17 -8.45 -7.10
N LEU A 50 21.65 -7.32 -7.61
CA LEU A 50 22.46 -6.12 -7.82
C LEU A 50 23.07 -5.61 -6.50
N SER A 51 22.35 -5.71 -5.38
CA SER A 51 22.84 -5.27 -4.07
C SER A 51 24.08 -6.04 -3.59
N LEU A 52 24.38 -7.19 -4.18
CA LEU A 52 25.55 -8.01 -3.86
C LEU A 52 26.80 -7.61 -4.66
N VAL A 53 26.66 -6.78 -5.71
CA VAL A 53 27.76 -6.42 -6.61
C VAL A 53 28.81 -5.54 -5.92
N SER A 54 28.37 -4.52 -5.16
CA SER A 54 29.27 -3.61 -4.44
C SER A 54 28.56 -2.89 -3.30
N LYS A 55 29.34 -2.29 -2.37
CA LYS A 55 28.78 -1.46 -1.29
C LYS A 55 28.02 -0.24 -1.84
N SER A 56 28.53 0.39 -2.90
CA SER A 56 27.86 1.51 -3.57
C SER A 56 26.54 1.09 -4.20
N MET A 57 26.49 -0.07 -4.86
CA MET A 57 25.27 -0.62 -5.46
C MET A 57 24.22 -0.95 -4.39
N LYS A 58 24.64 -1.59 -3.29
CA LYS A 58 23.77 -1.85 -2.13
C LYS A 58 23.19 -0.57 -1.53
N SER A 59 24.02 0.46 -1.40
CA SER A 59 23.61 1.78 -0.89
C SER A 59 22.61 2.45 -1.83
N LEU A 60 22.86 2.43 -3.15
CA LEU A 60 21.97 3.00 -4.14
C LEU A 60 20.59 2.30 -4.16
N ILE A 61 20.56 0.98 -4.11
CA ILE A 61 19.30 0.20 -4.12
C ILE A 61 18.43 0.49 -2.91
N SER A 62 19.06 0.81 -1.78
CA SER A 62 18.37 1.21 -0.55
C SER A 62 18.05 2.72 -0.52
N SER A 63 18.52 3.49 -1.50
CA SER A 63 18.44 4.96 -1.51
C SER A 63 17.10 5.45 -2.09
N PRO A 64 16.54 6.56 -1.56
CA PRO A 64 15.43 7.27 -2.19
C PRO A 64 15.74 7.76 -3.61
N LEU A 65 17.02 7.97 -3.94
CA LEU A 65 17.45 8.46 -5.26
C LEU A 65 17.06 7.50 -6.39
N LEU A 66 17.18 6.19 -6.17
CA LEU A 66 16.82 5.21 -7.19
C LEU A 66 15.31 5.21 -7.45
N TYR A 67 14.51 5.32 -6.39
CA TYR A 67 13.05 5.43 -6.51
C TYR A 67 12.63 6.69 -7.26
N ALA A 68 13.23 7.84 -6.91
CA ALA A 68 12.97 9.10 -7.60
C ALA A 68 13.31 9.03 -9.09
N ALA A 69 14.46 8.44 -9.44
CA ALA A 69 14.85 8.21 -10.83
C ALA A 69 13.87 7.30 -11.57
N ARG A 70 13.41 6.21 -10.94
CA ARG A 70 12.41 5.30 -11.53
C ARG A 70 11.07 5.97 -11.81
N SER A 71 10.61 6.79 -10.86
CA SER A 71 9.39 7.57 -11.00
C SER A 71 9.49 8.57 -12.16
N LEU A 72 10.60 9.32 -12.26
CA LEU A 72 10.86 10.27 -13.35
C LEU A 72 10.95 9.60 -14.73
N LEU A 73 11.44 8.36 -14.78
CA LEU A 73 11.58 7.58 -16.02
C LEU A 73 10.32 6.80 -16.40
N SER A 74 9.24 6.93 -15.63
CA SER A 74 8.00 6.18 -15.82
C SER A 74 8.21 4.66 -15.87
N CYS A 75 9.21 4.16 -15.12
CA CYS A 75 9.51 2.73 -15.02
C CYS A 75 9.24 2.19 -13.62
N ALA A 76 8.36 2.86 -12.87
CA ALA A 76 7.87 2.35 -11.61
C ALA A 76 7.03 1.08 -11.84
N GLU A 77 7.25 0.07 -11.01
CA GLU A 77 6.54 -1.21 -11.06
C GLU A 77 5.51 -1.23 -9.93
N HIS A 78 4.31 -1.78 -10.21
CA HIS A 78 3.26 -1.89 -9.21
C HIS A 78 3.38 -3.23 -8.46
N PHE A 79 3.29 -3.17 -7.13
CA PHE A 79 3.35 -4.34 -6.25
C PHE A 79 2.08 -4.44 -5.41
N LEU A 80 1.52 -5.64 -5.33
CA LEU A 80 0.38 -5.94 -4.49
C LEU A 80 0.86 -6.40 -3.11
N TYR A 81 0.37 -5.73 -2.07
CA TYR A 81 0.58 -6.07 -0.67
C TYR A 81 -0.73 -6.58 -0.07
N ILE A 82 -0.66 -7.67 0.70
CA ILE A 82 -1.82 -8.29 1.33
C ILE A 82 -1.53 -8.43 2.81
N SER A 83 -2.49 -8.06 3.64
CA SER A 83 -2.46 -8.28 5.07
C SER A 83 -3.47 -9.35 5.47
N LEU A 84 -3.02 -10.31 6.28
CA LEU A 84 -3.80 -11.42 6.80
C LEU A 84 -3.80 -11.39 8.32
N ARG A 85 -4.94 -11.71 8.92
CA ARG A 85 -5.06 -12.04 10.34
C ARG A 85 -5.02 -13.55 10.47
N LEU A 86 -4.13 -14.06 11.31
CA LEU A 86 -4.09 -15.47 11.66
C LEU A 86 -4.63 -15.61 13.08
N HIS A 87 -5.72 -16.34 13.30
CA HIS A 87 -6.34 -16.46 14.64
C HIS A 87 -5.42 -17.14 15.67
N THR A 88 -4.44 -17.93 15.24
CA THR A 88 -3.38 -18.51 16.09
C THR A 88 -2.32 -17.51 16.54
N SER A 89 -2.34 -16.28 16.01
CA SER A 89 -1.34 -15.24 16.25
C SER A 89 -2.02 -13.93 16.64
N HIS A 90 -1.54 -13.30 17.70
CA HIS A 90 -1.96 -11.94 18.05
C HIS A 90 -1.47 -10.88 17.06
N PHE A 91 -0.82 -11.24 15.94
CA PHE A 91 -0.26 -10.30 14.97
C PHE A 91 -0.90 -10.44 13.59
N MET A 92 -1.15 -9.30 12.97
CA MET A 92 -1.40 -9.18 11.54
C MET A 92 -0.11 -9.44 10.76
N ARG A 93 -0.17 -10.30 9.74
CA ARG A 93 0.97 -10.60 8.86
C ARG A 93 0.80 -9.93 7.51
N PHE A 94 1.89 -9.41 6.97
CA PHE A 94 1.92 -8.80 5.66
C PHE A 94 2.67 -9.68 4.68
N TYR A 95 2.22 -9.64 3.44
CA TYR A 95 2.78 -10.37 2.32
C TYR A 95 2.89 -9.43 1.12
N THR A 96 3.86 -9.68 0.26
CA THR A 96 3.93 -9.09 -1.09
C THR A 96 3.71 -10.19 -2.11
N LEU A 97 2.93 -9.90 -3.15
CA LEU A 97 2.80 -10.79 -4.29
C LEU A 97 4.11 -10.74 -5.09
N TYR A 98 4.70 -11.90 -5.34
CA TYR A 98 5.97 -12.03 -6.04
C TYR A 98 5.78 -12.93 -7.27
N GLN A 99 6.29 -12.49 -8.41
CA GLN A 99 6.29 -13.29 -9.64
C GLN A 99 7.51 -14.21 -9.67
N ASN A 100 7.32 -15.51 -9.89
CA ASN A 100 8.43 -16.46 -10.09
C ASN A 100 8.62 -16.77 -11.58
N PRO A 101 9.59 -16.14 -12.26
CA PRO A 101 9.77 -16.25 -13.71
C PRO A 101 10.52 -17.51 -14.14
N ASN A 102 11.15 -18.23 -13.22
CA ASN A 102 12.11 -19.30 -13.54
C ASN A 102 11.57 -20.70 -13.23
N ASN A 103 10.28 -20.86 -12.89
CA ASN A 103 9.73 -22.14 -12.50
C ASN A 103 8.42 -22.46 -13.23
N PRO A 104 8.45 -23.27 -14.30
CA PRO A 104 7.24 -23.68 -15.02
C PRO A 104 6.36 -24.68 -14.26
N LEU A 105 6.77 -25.16 -13.07
CA LEU A 105 6.06 -26.15 -12.26
C LEU A 105 5.41 -25.56 -10.99
N ASN A 106 5.62 -24.27 -10.70
CA ASN A 106 5.06 -23.57 -9.54
C ASN A 106 4.07 -22.49 -9.99
N PRO A 107 3.17 -22.00 -9.10
CA PRO A 107 2.26 -20.92 -9.45
C PRO A 107 3.05 -19.69 -9.91
N LYS A 108 2.56 -19.05 -10.99
CA LYS A 108 3.16 -17.84 -11.61
C LYS A 108 3.47 -16.75 -10.58
N TYR A 109 2.61 -16.64 -9.56
CA TYR A 109 2.79 -15.76 -8.43
C TYR A 109 2.65 -16.50 -7.10
N SER A 110 3.37 -16.04 -6.08
CA SER A 110 3.22 -16.50 -4.70
C SER A 110 3.32 -15.34 -3.72
N LEU A 111 2.73 -15.50 -2.54
CA LEU A 111 2.87 -14.52 -1.47
C LEU A 111 4.12 -14.78 -0.63
N ILE A 112 5.01 -13.78 -0.59
CA ILE A 112 6.21 -13.81 0.26
C ILE A 112 5.92 -13.04 1.54
N PRO A 113 6.15 -13.63 2.74
CA PRO A 113 5.93 -12.96 4.00
C PRO A 113 6.91 -11.79 4.19
N LEU A 114 6.40 -10.70 4.75
CA LEU A 114 7.18 -9.54 5.18
C LEU A 114 7.45 -9.60 6.69
N PRO A 115 8.42 -8.82 7.20
CA PRO A 115 8.61 -8.70 8.64
C PRO A 115 7.30 -8.33 9.36
N PRO A 116 7.03 -8.91 10.54
CA PRO A 116 5.80 -8.63 11.27
C PRO A 116 5.77 -7.16 11.70
N ILE A 117 4.56 -6.59 11.76
CA ILE A 117 4.37 -5.27 12.35
C ILE A 117 4.76 -5.31 13.84
N PRO A 118 5.53 -4.34 14.37
CA PRO A 118 6.02 -4.38 15.76
C PRO A 118 4.96 -4.15 16.85
N SER A 119 3.67 -4.08 16.50
CA SER A 119 2.54 -3.90 17.43
C SER A 119 1.53 -5.04 17.27
N PRO A 120 0.94 -5.56 18.36
CA PRO A 120 -0.08 -6.60 18.27
C PRO A 120 -1.33 -6.11 17.51
N SER A 121 -2.10 -7.08 17.02
CA SER A 121 -3.22 -6.98 16.08
C SER A 121 -4.11 -5.80 16.38
N LEU A 122 -3.92 -4.76 15.58
CA LEU A 122 -4.72 -3.56 15.50
C LEU A 122 -6.03 -3.86 14.75
N VAL A 123 -6.98 -4.50 15.42
CA VAL A 123 -8.26 -4.88 14.80
C VAL A 123 -8.99 -3.62 14.31
N GLY A 124 -9.55 -3.65 13.10
CA GLY A 124 -10.21 -2.47 12.54
C GLY A 124 -9.23 -1.35 12.17
N SER A 125 -7.94 -1.63 11.95
CA SER A 125 -7.03 -0.63 11.36
C SER A 125 -7.57 -0.10 10.04
N ALA A 126 -7.40 1.20 9.83
CA ALA A 126 -7.50 1.79 8.50
C ALA A 126 -6.14 1.69 7.78
N PHE A 127 -6.17 1.75 6.46
CA PHE A 127 -4.97 1.61 5.64
C PHE A 127 -4.92 2.69 4.56
N ALA A 128 -3.71 3.16 4.26
CA ALA A 128 -3.47 4.03 3.12
C ALA A 128 -2.11 3.72 2.50
N ALA A 129 -2.04 3.74 1.17
CA ALA A 129 -0.78 3.71 0.44
C ALA A 129 -0.49 5.10 -0.10
N ILE A 130 0.74 5.57 0.10
CA ILE A 130 1.22 6.85 -0.44
C ILE A 130 2.69 6.71 -0.81
N ASN A 131 3.03 7.11 -2.04
CA ASN A 131 4.37 6.94 -2.59
C ASN A 131 4.83 5.48 -2.46
N HIS A 132 5.94 5.25 -1.76
CA HIS A 132 6.52 3.93 -1.52
C HIS A 132 6.20 3.36 -0.13
N LYS A 133 5.22 3.92 0.59
CA LYS A 133 4.88 3.53 1.96
C LYS A 133 3.43 3.10 2.09
N ILE A 134 3.22 2.07 2.91
CA ILE A 134 1.90 1.68 3.41
C ILE A 134 1.78 2.14 4.85
N TYR A 135 0.67 2.77 5.21
CA TYR A 135 0.36 3.20 6.56
C TYR A 135 -0.75 2.35 7.14
N VAL A 136 -0.54 1.90 8.38
CA VAL A 136 -1.53 1.22 9.22
C VAL A 136 -1.94 2.21 10.31
N LEU A 137 -3.21 2.56 10.34
CA LEU A 137 -3.75 3.72 11.05
C LEU A 137 -4.75 3.26 12.11
N GLY A 138 -4.40 3.44 13.38
CA GLY A 138 -5.26 3.08 14.51
C GLY A 138 -5.54 1.59 14.58
N GLY A 139 -6.81 1.24 14.77
CA GLY A 139 -7.27 -0.09 15.16
C GLY A 139 -7.32 -0.25 16.68
N SER A 140 -7.80 -1.38 17.16
CA SER A 140 -7.91 -1.68 18.58
C SER A 140 -6.94 -2.76 19.04
N ILE A 141 -6.46 -2.59 20.26
CA ILE A 141 -5.67 -3.58 20.99
C ILE A 141 -6.51 -4.00 22.19
N LYS A 142 -6.96 -5.27 22.22
CA LYS A 142 -7.87 -5.78 23.26
C LYS A 142 -9.12 -4.90 23.39
N ASP A 143 -9.74 -4.59 22.25
CA ASP A 143 -10.97 -3.78 22.14
C ASP A 143 -10.83 -2.32 22.63
N ILE A 144 -9.60 -1.83 22.78
CA ILE A 144 -9.30 -0.44 23.09
C ILE A 144 -8.75 0.25 21.82
N PRO A 145 -9.46 1.25 21.26
CA PRO A 145 -8.99 2.01 20.11
C PRO A 145 -7.63 2.67 20.36
N SER A 146 -6.79 2.67 19.33
CA SER A 146 -5.40 3.13 19.38
C SER A 146 -5.19 4.35 18.48
N PRO A 147 -4.33 5.31 18.87
CA PRO A 147 -3.91 6.40 18.00
C PRO A 147 -2.66 6.04 17.17
N GLN A 148 -2.12 4.83 17.35
CA GLN A 148 -0.84 4.43 16.79
C GLN A 148 -0.87 4.40 15.26
N VAL A 149 0.26 4.79 14.67
CA VAL A 149 0.47 4.73 13.24
C VAL A 149 1.79 4.04 12.94
N TRP A 150 1.73 3.02 12.08
CA TRP A 150 2.90 2.33 11.57
C TRP A 150 3.02 2.56 10.09
N SER A 151 4.25 2.76 9.61
CA SER A 151 4.54 2.83 8.18
C SER A 151 5.46 1.69 7.77
N LEU A 152 5.13 1.02 6.68
CA LEU A 152 5.99 0.04 6.02
C LEU A 152 6.64 0.73 4.82
N ASP A 153 7.97 0.84 4.83
CA ASP A 153 8.72 1.22 3.64
C ASP A 153 8.79 0.02 2.69
N CYS A 154 8.04 0.09 1.58
CA CYS A 154 7.95 -0.98 0.59
C CYS A 154 9.24 -1.16 -0.23
N ARG A 155 10.19 -0.22 -0.18
CA ARG A 155 11.48 -0.37 -0.84
C ARG A 155 12.39 -1.32 -0.07
N THR A 156 12.37 -1.22 1.26
CA THR A 156 13.24 -2.00 2.16
C THR A 156 12.50 -3.07 2.97
N HIS A 157 11.17 -3.11 2.89
CA HIS A 157 10.27 -3.92 3.71
C HIS A 157 10.52 -3.75 5.22
N LYS A 158 10.71 -2.51 5.67
CA LYS A 158 10.96 -2.17 7.08
C LYS A 158 9.81 -1.38 7.66
N TRP A 159 9.44 -1.73 8.89
CA TRP A 159 8.45 -1.00 9.68
C TRP A 159 9.10 0.13 10.45
N GLU A 160 8.45 1.29 10.44
CA GLU A 160 8.83 2.48 11.17
C GLU A 160 7.59 3.05 11.88
N PRO A 161 7.71 3.48 13.15
CA PRO A 161 6.64 4.24 13.78
C PRO A 161 6.48 5.58 13.07
N ALA A 162 5.23 5.99 12.85
CA ALA A 162 4.89 7.33 12.42
C ALA A 162 4.26 8.11 13.60
N PRO A 163 4.18 9.44 13.53
CA PRO A 163 3.50 10.25 14.55
C PRO A 163 2.08 9.73 14.79
N ASN A 164 1.71 9.56 16.06
CA ASN A 164 0.37 9.15 16.44
C ASN A 164 -0.67 10.18 16.00
N MET A 165 -1.87 9.71 15.67
CA MET A 165 -3.05 10.56 15.51
C MET A 165 -3.35 11.28 16.82
N HIS A 166 -4.05 12.41 16.77
CA HIS A 166 -4.47 13.10 18.02
C HIS A 166 -5.52 12.30 18.80
N VAL A 167 -6.12 11.30 18.15
CA VAL A 167 -7.29 10.59 18.63
C VAL A 167 -7.12 9.10 18.40
N SER A 168 -7.59 8.31 19.35
CA SER A 168 -7.68 6.87 19.15
C SER A 168 -8.79 6.53 18.16
N ARG A 169 -8.50 5.60 17.24
CA ARG A 169 -9.47 5.15 16.24
C ARG A 169 -9.47 3.65 16.07
N GLU A 170 -10.63 3.08 15.76
CA GLU A 170 -10.77 1.77 15.10
C GLU A 170 -11.91 1.87 14.07
N PHE A 171 -11.91 1.04 13.03
CA PHE A 171 -12.88 1.10 11.92
C PHE A 171 -13.05 2.53 11.36
N ALA A 172 -11.92 3.20 11.09
CA ALA A 172 -11.88 4.49 10.41
C ALA A 172 -11.80 4.30 8.89
N ALA A 173 -12.24 5.30 8.14
CA ALA A 173 -11.98 5.42 6.72
C ALA A 173 -10.63 6.11 6.50
N ALA A 174 -9.86 5.66 5.51
CA ALA A 174 -8.62 6.33 5.13
C ALA A 174 -8.48 6.44 3.60
N GLY A 175 -7.81 7.50 3.15
CA GLY A 175 -7.53 7.76 1.74
C GLY A 175 -6.36 8.72 1.56
N ALA A 176 -5.57 8.51 0.50
CA ALA A 176 -4.46 9.39 0.15
C ALA A 176 -4.86 10.34 -1.00
N VAL A 177 -4.68 11.64 -0.79
CA VAL A 177 -4.94 12.70 -1.78
C VAL A 177 -3.85 13.76 -1.65
N ASP A 178 -3.28 14.22 -2.76
CA ASP A 178 -2.27 15.29 -2.82
C ASP A 178 -1.11 15.09 -1.82
N ASP A 179 -0.49 13.90 -1.83
CA ASP A 179 0.60 13.51 -0.92
C ASP A 179 0.24 13.55 0.58
N LYS A 180 -1.04 13.51 0.95
CA LYS A 180 -1.49 13.50 2.34
C LYS A 180 -2.45 12.35 2.60
N ILE A 181 -2.49 11.88 3.85
CA ILE A 181 -3.41 10.83 4.28
C ILE A 181 -4.52 11.46 5.10
N TYR A 182 -5.76 11.28 4.66
CA TYR A 182 -6.96 11.68 5.38
C TYR A 182 -7.52 10.48 6.12
N VAL A 183 -7.89 10.66 7.39
CA VAL A 183 -8.51 9.63 8.23
C VAL A 183 -9.79 10.20 8.82
N ILE A 184 -10.89 9.47 8.64
CA ILE A 184 -12.26 9.95 8.91
C ILE A 184 -12.99 8.92 9.77
N GLY A 185 -13.60 9.37 10.87
CA GLY A 185 -14.44 8.52 11.73
C GLY A 185 -13.68 7.52 12.60
N GLY A 186 -14.42 6.54 13.14
CA GLY A 186 -13.85 5.47 13.96
C GLY A 186 -13.44 5.88 15.38
N CYS A 187 -13.93 7.01 15.89
CA CYS A 187 -13.62 7.49 17.24
C CYS A 187 -14.67 7.04 18.26
N VAL A 188 -14.26 6.79 19.51
CA VAL A 188 -15.21 6.49 20.61
C VAL A 188 -16.13 7.69 20.86
N VAL A 189 -17.44 7.42 20.81
CA VAL A 189 -18.50 8.45 20.77
C VAL A 189 -18.54 9.30 22.04
N ASP A 190 -18.27 8.70 23.19
CA ASP A 190 -18.61 9.25 24.52
C ASP A 190 -17.88 10.55 24.90
N ASN A 191 -16.70 10.81 24.32
CA ASN A 191 -15.96 12.08 24.49
C ASN A 191 -15.54 12.75 23.17
N TRP A 192 -15.68 12.07 22.02
CA TRP A 192 -14.96 12.42 20.79
C TRP A 192 -15.83 12.71 19.56
N ALA A 193 -17.12 12.40 19.59
CA ALA A 193 -18.08 12.89 18.60
C ALA A 193 -18.11 14.44 18.53
N ARG A 194 -17.77 15.13 19.62
CA ARG A 194 -17.56 16.59 19.65
C ARG A 194 -16.12 17.03 19.37
N SER A 195 -15.18 16.10 19.26
CA SER A 195 -13.79 16.45 18.99
C SER A 195 -13.66 17.07 17.61
N LYS A 196 -12.95 18.19 17.53
CA LYS A 196 -12.56 18.80 16.26
C LYS A 196 -11.72 17.84 15.40
N ASN A 197 -11.16 16.79 16.01
CA ASN A 197 -10.32 15.80 15.35
C ASN A 197 -11.11 14.55 14.91
N TRP A 198 -12.44 14.64 14.70
CA TRP A 198 -13.19 13.52 14.12
C TRP A 198 -12.68 13.10 12.74
N ALA A 199 -12.16 14.07 11.98
CA ALA A 199 -11.36 13.83 10.79
C ALA A 199 -10.00 14.52 10.96
N GLU A 200 -8.95 13.87 10.46
CA GLU A 200 -7.57 14.36 10.54
C GLU A 200 -6.84 14.12 9.22
N VAL A 201 -5.85 14.97 8.95
CA VAL A 201 -4.95 14.83 7.82
C VAL A 201 -3.51 14.75 8.31
N TYR A 202 -2.79 13.75 7.82
CA TYR A 202 -1.36 13.58 8.03
C TYR A 202 -0.60 14.06 6.81
N ASP A 203 0.40 14.91 7.06
CA ASP A 203 1.36 15.34 6.06
C ASP A 203 2.71 14.62 6.31
N PRO A 204 3.07 13.61 5.50
CA PRO A 204 4.35 12.90 5.64
C PRO A 204 5.58 13.79 5.46
N LYS A 205 5.48 14.93 4.77
CA LYS A 205 6.61 15.86 4.56
C LYS A 205 6.95 16.61 5.84
N THR A 206 5.93 16.96 6.63
CA THR A 206 6.11 17.68 7.90
C THR A 206 6.09 16.78 9.13
N GLY A 207 5.59 15.54 8.99
CA GLY A 207 5.36 14.62 10.11
C GLY A 207 4.28 15.11 11.07
N LYS A 208 3.31 15.90 10.59
CA LYS A 208 2.27 16.49 11.44
C LYS A 208 0.87 16.01 11.06
N TRP A 209 0.07 15.79 12.08
CA TRP A 209 -1.37 15.65 11.99
C TRP A 209 -2.03 17.02 12.15
N ASN A 210 -3.10 17.26 11.41
CA ASN A 210 -3.95 18.45 11.57
C ASN A 210 -5.42 18.02 11.56
N SER A 211 -6.25 18.78 12.29
CA SER A 211 -7.71 18.62 12.24
C SER A 211 -8.24 18.97 10.86
N VAL A 212 -9.17 18.15 10.36
CA VAL A 212 -10.02 18.50 9.21
C VAL A 212 -11.36 18.98 9.76
N PRO A 213 -11.70 20.27 9.60
CA PRO A 213 -12.99 20.79 10.04
C PRO A 213 -14.13 19.99 9.44
N SER A 214 -15.03 19.49 10.28
CA SER A 214 -16.17 18.66 9.89
C SER A 214 -17.45 19.13 10.59
N PRO A 215 -18.63 18.99 9.98
CA PRO A 215 -19.90 19.26 10.65
C PRO A 215 -20.11 18.32 11.85
N ILE A 216 -20.77 18.76 12.92
CA ILE A 216 -20.96 17.94 14.13
C ILE A 216 -21.92 16.76 13.85
N GLN A 217 -22.93 16.98 13.03
CA GLN A 217 -23.99 16.01 12.72
C GLN A 217 -23.50 14.74 12.00
N ILE A 218 -22.26 14.72 11.50
CA ILE A 218 -21.69 13.54 10.82
C ILE A 218 -20.77 12.71 11.74
N ARG A 219 -20.52 13.15 12.98
CA ARG A 219 -19.39 12.69 13.82
C ARG A 219 -19.61 11.42 14.65
N ASP A 220 -20.67 10.66 14.37
CA ASP A 220 -21.12 9.58 15.25
C ASP A 220 -21.08 8.21 14.56
N LYS A 221 -20.14 8.04 13.63
CA LYS A 221 -20.16 6.93 12.68
C LYS A 221 -18.87 6.11 12.70
N TRP A 222 -19.04 4.79 12.74
CA TRP A 222 -18.03 3.80 12.39
C TRP A 222 -18.01 3.60 10.88
N MET A 223 -16.82 3.42 10.30
CA MET A 223 -16.67 3.27 8.85
C MET A 223 -16.44 1.81 8.52
N HIS A 224 -17.18 1.31 7.52
CA HIS A 224 -17.00 -0.05 7.00
C HIS A 224 -16.24 -0.10 5.67
N ALA A 225 -16.13 1.03 4.96
CA ALA A 225 -15.38 1.14 3.72
C ALA A 225 -14.88 2.57 3.46
N SER A 226 -13.85 2.67 2.61
CA SER A 226 -13.36 3.93 2.08
C SER A 226 -12.82 3.77 0.67
N ALA A 227 -12.81 4.87 -0.09
CA ALA A 227 -12.11 4.98 -1.37
C ALA A 227 -11.77 6.44 -1.64
N VAL A 228 -10.87 6.66 -2.61
CA VAL A 228 -10.55 7.98 -3.14
C VAL A 228 -10.96 8.03 -4.60
N VAL A 229 -11.85 8.95 -4.95
CA VAL A 229 -12.27 9.19 -6.34
C VAL A 229 -12.22 10.69 -6.60
N ASP A 230 -11.57 11.10 -7.68
CA ASP A 230 -11.51 12.51 -8.13
C ASP A 230 -11.14 13.53 -7.03
N GLY A 231 -10.23 13.15 -6.13
CA GLY A 231 -9.77 14.00 -5.01
C GLY A 231 -10.76 14.12 -3.85
N LYS A 232 -11.84 13.34 -3.86
CA LYS A 232 -12.77 13.16 -2.74
C LYS A 232 -12.42 11.90 -1.96
N VAL A 233 -12.39 12.00 -0.64
CA VAL A 233 -12.22 10.87 0.27
C VAL A 233 -13.58 10.42 0.75
N TYR A 234 -14.02 9.25 0.28
CA TYR A 234 -15.29 8.63 0.65
C TYR A 234 -15.12 7.80 1.92
N ALA A 235 -16.04 7.96 2.86
CA ALA A 235 -16.09 7.29 4.13
C ALA A 235 -17.50 6.73 4.34
N MET A 236 -17.63 5.40 4.19
CA MET A 236 -18.92 4.71 4.19
C MET A 236 -19.24 4.18 5.59
N ALA A 237 -20.44 4.51 6.06
CA ALA A 237 -21.03 3.98 7.29
C ALA A 237 -22.29 3.19 6.94
N ASP A 238 -22.89 2.47 7.89
CA ASP A 238 -24.08 1.64 7.62
C ASP A 238 -25.22 2.39 6.92
N ARG A 239 -25.37 3.68 7.23
CA ARG A 239 -26.26 4.62 6.54
C ARG A 239 -25.64 6.00 6.45
N ASN A 240 -25.90 6.68 5.34
CA ASN A 240 -25.47 8.05 5.07
C ASN A 240 -23.94 8.16 5.09
N GLY A 241 -23.24 7.45 4.19
CA GLY A 241 -21.83 7.71 3.92
C GLY A 241 -21.56 9.21 3.69
N VAL A 242 -20.32 9.63 3.91
CA VAL A 242 -19.89 11.01 3.68
C VAL A 242 -18.67 11.04 2.78
N CYS A 243 -18.50 12.11 2.01
CA CYS A 243 -17.24 12.35 1.32
C CYS A 243 -16.71 13.75 1.62
N TYR A 244 -15.39 13.85 1.67
CA TYR A 244 -14.67 15.11 1.87
C TYR A 244 -13.90 15.45 0.59
N GLU A 245 -14.22 16.59 -0.03
CA GLU A 245 -13.49 17.10 -1.19
C GLU A 245 -12.30 17.94 -0.74
N VAL A 246 -11.09 17.44 -1.02
CA VAL A 246 -9.86 18.02 -0.47
C VAL A 246 -9.59 19.44 -0.96
N LYS A 247 -9.92 19.73 -2.23
CA LYS A 247 -9.63 21.04 -2.84
C LYS A 247 -10.53 22.15 -2.33
N SER A 248 -11.82 21.88 -2.14
CA SER A 248 -12.78 22.87 -1.66
C SER A 248 -12.89 22.90 -0.13
N GLY A 249 -12.52 21.80 0.54
CA GLY A 249 -12.72 21.63 1.98
C GLY A 249 -14.16 21.32 2.37
N ASN A 250 -14.99 20.92 1.40
CA ASN A 250 -16.41 20.67 1.61
C ASN A 250 -16.70 19.22 1.99
N TRP A 251 -17.73 19.05 2.81
CA TRP A 251 -18.32 17.76 3.15
C TRP A 251 -19.65 17.59 2.44
N GLU A 252 -19.84 16.42 1.84
CA GLU A 252 -21.08 16.04 1.17
C GLU A 252 -21.56 14.70 1.74
N THR A 253 -22.87 14.50 1.73
CA THR A 253 -23.46 13.17 1.96
C THR A 253 -23.30 12.38 0.67
N VAL A 254 -22.95 11.10 0.79
CA VAL A 254 -22.88 10.19 -0.34
C VAL A 254 -24.30 9.98 -0.90
N ASP A 255 -24.39 9.98 -2.23
CA ASP A 255 -25.64 9.72 -2.94
C ASP A 255 -26.26 8.37 -2.53
N SER A 256 -27.58 8.31 -2.48
CA SER A 256 -28.30 7.12 -2.00
C SER A 256 -28.05 5.88 -2.84
N ASP A 257 -27.84 6.02 -4.14
CA ASP A 257 -27.58 4.86 -5.01
C ASP A 257 -26.19 4.29 -4.75
N LEU A 258 -25.20 5.16 -4.51
CA LEU A 258 -23.85 4.76 -4.09
C LEU A 258 -23.87 4.13 -2.68
N ASP A 259 -24.56 4.76 -1.71
CA ASP A 259 -24.65 4.29 -0.32
C ASP A 259 -25.30 2.90 -0.20
N ASN A 260 -26.36 2.65 -0.97
CA ASN A 260 -27.05 1.36 -0.96
C ASN A 260 -26.28 0.26 -1.71
N GLY A 261 -25.53 0.63 -2.75
CA GLY A 261 -24.84 -0.30 -3.64
C GLY A 261 -23.43 -0.70 -3.17
N TRP A 262 -22.73 0.16 -2.43
CA TRP A 262 -21.35 -0.09 -2.04
C TRP A 262 -21.28 -1.08 -0.89
N ARG A 263 -20.69 -2.27 -1.14
CA ARG A 263 -20.41 -3.27 -0.10
C ARG A 263 -18.94 -3.61 -0.02
N GLY A 264 -18.46 -3.68 1.22
CA GLY A 264 -17.11 -4.12 1.53
C GLY A 264 -16.02 -3.21 0.96
N ARG A 265 -14.85 -3.80 0.76
CA ARG A 265 -13.67 -3.07 0.28
C ARG A 265 -13.80 -2.85 -1.23
N ALA A 266 -13.50 -1.63 -1.64
CA ALA A 266 -13.53 -1.21 -3.03
C ALA A 266 -12.15 -0.76 -3.50
N CYS A 267 -11.96 -0.71 -4.80
CA CYS A 267 -10.86 0.02 -5.42
C CYS A 267 -11.35 0.85 -6.58
N VAL A 268 -10.56 1.84 -6.99
CA VAL A 268 -10.93 2.78 -8.05
C VAL A 268 -9.96 2.64 -9.20
N ILE A 269 -10.49 2.47 -10.41
CA ILE A 269 -9.75 2.37 -11.66
C ILE A 269 -10.39 3.35 -12.63
N ASP A 270 -9.61 4.29 -13.14
CA ASP A 270 -10.04 5.30 -14.13
C ASP A 270 -11.35 6.03 -13.76
N GLY A 271 -11.53 6.34 -12.46
CA GLY A 271 -12.70 7.04 -11.93
C GLY A 271 -13.91 6.15 -11.64
N VAL A 272 -13.83 4.85 -11.94
CA VAL A 272 -14.88 3.88 -11.65
C VAL A 272 -14.54 3.13 -10.36
N LEU A 273 -15.48 3.12 -9.42
CA LEU A 273 -15.36 2.42 -8.14
C LEU A 273 -15.85 0.97 -8.28
N PHE A 274 -14.98 0.00 -8.04
CA PHE A 274 -15.30 -1.42 -8.10
C PHE A 274 -15.48 -2.02 -6.71
N CYS A 275 -16.60 -2.72 -6.50
CA CYS A 275 -16.85 -3.55 -5.32
C CYS A 275 -17.72 -4.76 -5.71
N TYR A 276 -18.01 -5.64 -4.76
CA TYR A 276 -18.99 -6.72 -4.94
C TYR A 276 -20.39 -6.28 -4.46
N ASP A 277 -21.44 -6.88 -5.00
CA ASP A 277 -22.83 -6.63 -4.59
C ASP A 277 -23.37 -7.74 -3.65
N TYR A 278 -24.67 -7.69 -3.33
CA TYR A 278 -25.35 -8.66 -2.46
C TYR A 278 -25.49 -10.06 -3.08
N LEU A 279 -25.33 -10.18 -4.40
CA LEU A 279 -25.29 -11.46 -5.11
C LEU A 279 -23.86 -11.99 -5.25
N GLY A 280 -22.87 -11.19 -4.84
CA GLY A 280 -21.45 -11.48 -4.95
C GLY A 280 -20.87 -11.25 -6.34
N ASN A 281 -21.57 -10.52 -7.21
CA ASN A 281 -21.07 -10.10 -8.51
C ASN A 281 -20.25 -8.81 -8.35
N ILE A 282 -19.23 -8.63 -9.19
CA ILE A 282 -18.44 -7.40 -9.20
C ILE A 282 -19.21 -6.33 -10.00
N ARG A 283 -19.31 -5.13 -9.43
CA ARG A 283 -19.94 -3.96 -10.07
C ARG A 283 -18.99 -2.77 -10.03
N GLY A 284 -19.09 -1.92 -11.04
CA GLY A 284 -18.46 -0.61 -11.10
C GLY A 284 -19.49 0.50 -10.93
N TYR A 285 -19.18 1.51 -10.12
CA TYR A 285 -19.93 2.76 -10.04
C TYR A 285 -19.12 3.87 -10.69
N ASP A 286 -19.64 4.41 -11.78
CA ASP A 286 -19.07 5.62 -12.38
C ASP A 286 -19.52 6.82 -11.56
N VAL A 287 -18.59 7.48 -10.87
CA VAL A 287 -18.90 8.60 -9.97
C VAL A 287 -19.39 9.84 -10.73
N LYS A 288 -19.08 9.96 -12.03
CA LYS A 288 -19.52 11.09 -12.87
C LYS A 288 -20.92 10.85 -13.41
N GLU A 289 -21.20 9.62 -13.86
CA GLU A 289 -22.54 9.25 -14.35
C GLU A 289 -23.53 8.96 -13.22
N GLY A 290 -23.03 8.61 -12.03
CA GLY A 290 -23.84 8.28 -10.86
C GLY A 290 -24.55 6.93 -10.96
N THR A 291 -24.04 5.99 -11.75
CA THR A 291 -24.74 4.72 -12.03
C THR A 291 -23.88 3.49 -11.79
N TRP A 292 -24.52 2.44 -11.26
CA TRP A 292 -23.91 1.12 -11.06
C TRP A 292 -24.08 0.22 -12.28
N LYS A 293 -22.97 -0.33 -12.78
CA LYS A 293 -22.94 -1.28 -13.88
C LYS A 293 -22.28 -2.58 -13.43
N GLU A 294 -22.83 -3.72 -13.85
CA GLU A 294 -22.21 -5.03 -13.60
C GLU A 294 -20.95 -5.19 -14.45
N LEU A 295 -19.89 -5.76 -13.87
CA LEU A 295 -18.68 -6.12 -14.60
C LEU A 295 -18.86 -7.52 -15.20
N LYS A 296 -19.27 -7.56 -16.47
CA LYS A 296 -19.59 -8.79 -17.21
C LYS A 296 -18.33 -9.57 -17.60
N GLY A 297 -18.47 -10.86 -17.89
CA GLY A 297 -17.40 -11.70 -18.47
C GLY A 297 -16.59 -12.50 -17.44
N LEU A 298 -16.97 -12.43 -16.16
CA LEU A 298 -16.26 -13.07 -15.05
C LEU A 298 -16.94 -14.35 -14.53
N GLU A 299 -18.15 -14.65 -14.98
CA GLU A 299 -19.09 -15.59 -14.37
C GLU A 299 -18.60 -17.05 -14.42
N LYS A 300 -17.76 -17.38 -15.41
CA LYS A 300 -17.18 -18.72 -15.57
C LYS A 300 -15.86 -18.91 -14.84
N GLY A 301 -15.18 -17.82 -14.45
CA GLY A 301 -13.80 -17.88 -13.95
C GLY A 301 -13.64 -17.51 -12.47
N LEU A 302 -14.60 -16.80 -11.88
CA LEU A 302 -14.56 -16.39 -10.48
C LEU A 302 -15.77 -16.88 -9.69
N PRO A 303 -15.60 -17.17 -8.39
CA PRO A 303 -16.74 -17.44 -7.52
C PRO A 303 -17.55 -16.17 -7.26
N ARG A 304 -18.77 -16.34 -6.74
CA ARG A 304 -19.53 -15.22 -6.17
C ARG A 304 -19.00 -14.87 -4.79
N PHE A 305 -18.71 -13.60 -4.57
CA PHE A 305 -18.09 -13.10 -3.35
C PHE A 305 -19.14 -12.65 -2.33
N LEU A 306 -19.49 -13.51 -1.38
CA LEU A 306 -20.45 -13.14 -0.32
C LEU A 306 -19.80 -12.34 0.81
N CYS A 307 -18.54 -12.63 1.12
CA CYS A 307 -17.73 -11.92 2.12
C CYS A 307 -16.24 -12.24 1.93
N GLY A 308 -15.36 -11.46 2.57
CA GLY A 308 -13.92 -11.77 2.67
C GLY A 308 -13.07 -11.42 1.45
N ALA A 309 -13.67 -11.02 0.33
CA ALA A 309 -12.91 -10.51 -0.81
C ALA A 309 -12.42 -9.08 -0.58
N THR A 310 -11.26 -8.75 -1.14
CA THR A 310 -10.70 -7.39 -1.16
C THR A 310 -10.13 -7.11 -2.55
N MET A 311 -10.10 -5.82 -2.91
CA MET A 311 -9.74 -5.40 -4.26
C MET A 311 -8.71 -4.29 -4.23
N ALA A 312 -7.84 -4.25 -5.24
CA ALA A 312 -6.85 -3.18 -5.41
C ALA A 312 -6.61 -2.88 -6.90
N ASN A 313 -6.30 -1.63 -7.20
CA ASN A 313 -5.87 -1.20 -8.53
C ASN A 313 -4.34 -1.41 -8.66
N LEU A 314 -3.93 -2.39 -9.46
CA LEU A 314 -2.53 -2.67 -9.75
C LEU A 314 -2.19 -2.18 -11.18
N GLY A 315 -1.80 -0.92 -11.30
CA GLY A 315 -1.37 -0.34 -12.59
C GLY A 315 -2.48 -0.34 -13.65
N GLY A 316 -3.73 -0.08 -13.25
CA GLY A 316 -4.92 -0.08 -14.12
C GLY A 316 -5.65 -1.43 -14.16
N LYS A 317 -5.08 -2.49 -13.58
CA LYS A 317 -5.73 -3.80 -13.50
C LYS A 317 -6.46 -3.98 -12.17
N LEU A 318 -7.60 -4.64 -12.23
CA LEU A 318 -8.38 -5.00 -11.05
C LEU A 318 -7.82 -6.28 -10.44
N MET A 319 -7.21 -6.15 -9.27
CA MET A 319 -6.80 -7.30 -8.47
C MET A 319 -7.91 -7.66 -7.51
N VAL A 320 -8.29 -8.93 -7.47
CA VAL A 320 -9.24 -9.48 -6.50
C VAL A 320 -8.54 -10.55 -5.67
N VAL A 321 -8.64 -10.46 -4.34
CA VAL A 321 -8.06 -11.43 -3.41
C VAL A 321 -9.17 -11.95 -2.52
N TRP A 322 -9.28 -13.27 -2.37
CA TRP A 322 -10.34 -13.89 -1.56
C TRP A 322 -9.87 -15.17 -0.88
N GLU A 323 -10.64 -15.58 0.14
CA GLU A 323 -10.49 -16.83 0.85
C GLU A 323 -11.31 -17.93 0.18
N SER A 324 -10.72 -19.12 0.02
CA SER A 324 -11.38 -20.33 -0.45
C SER A 324 -11.09 -21.48 0.51
N LYS A 325 -12.08 -22.33 0.76
CA LYS A 325 -11.89 -23.52 1.61
C LYS A 325 -11.46 -24.70 0.73
N ASN A 326 -10.35 -25.34 1.08
CA ASN A 326 -9.98 -26.61 0.45
C ASN A 326 -10.92 -27.73 0.93
N GLY A 327 -11.26 -28.69 0.06
CA GLY A 327 -12.21 -29.78 0.33
C GLY A 327 -11.83 -30.68 1.51
N GLY A 328 -10.58 -30.64 1.97
CA GLY A 328 -10.09 -31.36 3.17
C GLY A 328 -10.28 -30.61 4.50
N GLY A 329 -10.75 -29.36 4.50
CA GLY A 329 -11.18 -28.61 5.70
C GLY A 329 -10.11 -28.21 6.72
N LYS A 330 -8.81 -28.46 6.46
CA LYS A 330 -7.70 -28.13 7.39
C LYS A 330 -6.99 -26.81 7.07
N GLU A 331 -7.09 -26.33 5.84
CA GLU A 331 -6.39 -25.14 5.33
C GLU A 331 -7.36 -24.24 4.57
N THR A 332 -7.05 -22.94 4.58
CA THR A 332 -7.69 -21.92 3.76
C THR A 332 -6.73 -21.52 2.65
N GLU A 333 -7.22 -21.51 1.42
CA GLU A 333 -6.52 -21.02 0.25
C GLU A 333 -6.75 -19.51 0.15
N ILE A 334 -5.67 -18.73 0.08
CA ILE A 334 -5.73 -17.35 -0.39
C ILE A 334 -5.55 -17.39 -1.89
N ARG A 335 -6.57 -16.95 -2.62
CA ARG A 335 -6.58 -16.89 -4.07
C ARG A 335 -6.51 -15.45 -4.53
N CYS A 336 -5.93 -15.24 -5.70
CA CYS A 336 -5.82 -13.93 -6.31
C CYS A 336 -6.10 -14.03 -7.81
N ALA A 337 -6.80 -13.03 -8.34
CA ALA A 337 -7.06 -12.86 -9.76
C ALA A 337 -6.64 -11.48 -10.22
N GLU A 338 -6.11 -11.43 -11.43
CA GLU A 338 -5.78 -10.22 -12.18
C GLU A 338 -6.76 -10.10 -13.33
N ILE A 339 -7.48 -8.98 -13.37
CA ILE A 339 -8.57 -8.74 -14.30
C ILE A 339 -8.28 -7.46 -15.07
N GLU A 340 -8.24 -7.57 -16.39
CA GLU A 340 -8.28 -6.41 -17.27
C GLU A 340 -9.72 -5.91 -17.33
N VAL A 341 -9.93 -4.62 -17.07
CA VAL A 341 -11.27 -4.00 -17.11
C VAL A 341 -11.33 -3.02 -18.27
N LYS A 342 -12.42 -3.08 -19.04
CA LYS A 342 -12.68 -2.21 -20.18
C LYS A 342 -14.12 -1.71 -20.13
N THR A 343 -14.31 -0.49 -20.62
CA THR A 343 -15.63 0.06 -20.91
C THR A 343 -15.83 0.05 -22.41
N ASN A 344 -16.92 -0.54 -22.90
CA ASN A 344 -17.23 -0.54 -24.33
C ASN A 344 -17.86 0.80 -24.78
N GLU A 345 -18.06 0.99 -26.09
CA GLU A 345 -18.67 2.20 -26.66
C GLU A 345 -20.10 2.47 -26.16
N ALA A 346 -20.81 1.41 -25.74
CA ALA A 346 -22.14 1.50 -25.14
C ALA A 346 -22.12 1.85 -23.63
N GLY A 347 -20.92 2.04 -23.05
CA GLY A 347 -20.74 2.35 -21.64
C GLY A 347 -20.86 1.15 -20.70
N GLU A 348 -20.90 -0.09 -21.21
CA GLU A 348 -20.92 -1.29 -20.39
C GLU A 348 -19.52 -1.70 -19.92
N LEU A 349 -19.44 -2.28 -18.71
CA LEU A 349 -18.20 -2.76 -18.13
C LEU A 349 -17.97 -4.24 -18.47
N TRP A 350 -16.77 -4.54 -18.99
CA TRP A 350 -16.34 -5.88 -19.32
C TRP A 350 -15.01 -6.23 -18.64
N GLY A 351 -14.93 -7.41 -18.06
CA GLY A 351 -13.74 -7.95 -17.42
C GLY A 351 -13.17 -9.13 -18.20
N ASN A 352 -11.84 -9.18 -18.33
CA ASN A 352 -11.12 -10.34 -18.84
C ASN A 352 -10.14 -10.84 -17.78
N ILE A 353 -10.30 -12.08 -17.33
CA ILE A 353 -9.43 -12.69 -16.30
C ILE A 353 -8.13 -13.09 -16.98
N GLU A 354 -7.07 -12.33 -16.76
CA GLU A 354 -5.75 -12.64 -17.31
C GLU A 354 -5.03 -13.75 -16.53
N TRP A 355 -5.31 -13.82 -15.22
CA TRP A 355 -4.74 -14.82 -14.34
C TRP A 355 -5.60 -15.00 -13.09
N SER A 356 -5.68 -16.22 -12.57
CA SER A 356 -6.35 -16.54 -11.31
C SER A 356 -5.78 -17.84 -10.74
N ASP A 357 -5.21 -17.80 -9.53
CA ASP A 357 -4.60 -18.96 -8.90
C ASP A 357 -4.58 -18.87 -7.36
N VAL A 358 -4.20 -19.97 -6.71
CA VAL A 358 -3.86 -20.00 -5.28
C VAL A 358 -2.48 -19.38 -5.10
N VAL A 359 -2.38 -18.35 -4.25
CA VAL A 359 -1.13 -17.63 -3.98
C VAL A 359 -0.51 -17.95 -2.62
N LEU A 360 -1.30 -18.53 -1.70
CA LEU A 360 -0.84 -18.94 -0.37
C LEU A 360 -1.81 -19.96 0.23
N LEU A 361 -1.26 -20.98 0.91
CA LEU A 361 -2.01 -21.84 1.82
C LEU A 361 -1.77 -21.38 3.26
N VAL A 362 -2.85 -21.21 4.02
CA VAL A 362 -2.81 -20.78 5.42
C VAL A 362 -3.68 -21.71 6.28
N PRO A 363 -3.45 -21.77 7.60
CA PRO A 363 -4.34 -22.49 8.50
C PRO A 363 -5.80 -22.02 8.36
N ARG A 364 -6.76 -22.91 8.64
CA ARG A 364 -8.22 -22.71 8.48
C ARG A 364 -8.78 -21.40 9.08
N GLU A 365 -8.06 -20.79 10.00
CA GLU A 365 -8.45 -19.59 10.73
C GLU A 365 -7.59 -18.38 10.33
N ALA A 366 -7.39 -18.21 9.03
CA ALA A 366 -6.80 -16.99 8.49
C ALA A 366 -7.90 -16.18 7.79
N SER A 367 -7.90 -14.86 7.98
CA SER A 367 -8.80 -13.96 7.27
C SER A 367 -8.04 -12.80 6.62
N ILE A 368 -8.52 -12.35 5.48
CA ILE A 368 -7.97 -11.23 4.73
C ILE A 368 -8.40 -9.92 5.37
N VAL A 369 -7.40 -9.14 5.80
CA VAL A 369 -7.62 -7.83 6.43
C VAL A 369 -7.64 -6.71 5.41
N HIS A 370 -6.75 -6.73 4.42
CA HIS A 370 -6.71 -5.68 3.38
C HIS A 370 -5.74 -6.06 2.26
N CYS A 371 -5.92 -5.46 1.08
CA CYS A 371 -4.91 -5.43 0.03
C CYS A 371 -4.70 -4.01 -0.51
N LEU A 372 -3.46 -3.70 -0.89
CA LEU A 372 -3.06 -2.38 -1.38
C LEU A 372 -2.06 -2.55 -2.52
N ALA A 373 -2.09 -1.65 -3.49
CA ALA A 373 -1.06 -1.54 -4.50
C ALA A 373 -0.11 -0.38 -4.19
N VAL A 374 1.18 -0.57 -4.44
CA VAL A 374 2.22 0.45 -4.29
C VAL A 374 3.08 0.49 -5.54
N ALA A 375 3.36 1.69 -6.05
CA ALA A 375 4.25 1.89 -7.20
C ALA A 375 5.69 2.17 -6.72
N LEU A 376 6.66 1.39 -7.22
CA LEU A 376 8.06 1.32 -6.76
C LEU A 376 9.13 1.43 -7.85
#